data_AF-A0A842IV12-F1
#
_entry.id   AF-A0A842IV12-F1
#
_cell.length_a   1.000
_cell.length_b   1.000
_cell.length_c   1.000
_cell.angle_alpha   90.00
_cell.angle_beta   90.00
_cell.angle_gamma   90.00
#
_symmetry.space_group_name_H-M   'P 1'
#
loop_
_entity.id
_entity.type
_entity.pdbx_description
1 polymer ?
#
loop_
_entity_poly.entity_id
_entity_poly.type
_entity_poly.pdbx_seq_one_letter_code
_entity_poly.pdbx_strand_id
1 'polypeptide(L)'
;MEKDDRRIEDLVNKLMKADSLEKAPIDFTDTVMSKIEALSESKAIVYKPLISKYVWWLIASGFVALVGYILFKQPNNTISLSERYNLPEVSLNPLEGLSFDFSSTLMYATVLFAIMVSIQIPLLKQYFNNRLSF
;
A
#
# COMPACT_ATOMS: atom_id res chain seq x y z
N MET A 1 59.04 -2.74 -45.14
CA MET A 1 57.99 -2.46 -44.15
C MET A 1 56.81 -3.42 -44.34
N GLU A 2 56.11 -3.45 -45.48
CA GLU A 2 54.93 -4.32 -45.67
C GLU A 2 55.15 -5.84 -45.46
N LYS A 3 56.36 -6.36 -45.73
CA LYS A 3 56.68 -7.78 -45.52
C LYS A 3 56.87 -8.16 -44.06
N ASP A 4 57.30 -7.22 -43.21
CA ASP A 4 57.48 -7.48 -41.79
C ASP A 4 56.13 -7.46 -41.07
N ASP A 5 55.25 -6.51 -41.41
CA ASP A 5 53.89 -6.43 -40.85
C ASP A 5 53.09 -7.72 -41.09
N ARG A 6 53.16 -8.27 -42.31
CA ARG A 6 52.53 -9.56 -42.64
C ARG A 6 53.05 -10.72 -41.81
N ARG A 7 54.34 -10.73 -41.46
CA ARG A 7 54.93 -11.80 -40.63
C ARG A 7 54.47 -11.69 -39.18
N ILE A 8 54.29 -10.47 -38.68
CA ILE A 8 53.77 -10.23 -37.34
C ILE A 8 52.30 -10.65 -37.25
N GLU A 9 51.47 -10.29 -38.24
CA GLU A 9 50.07 -10.73 -38.31
C GLU A 9 49.94 -12.26 -38.37
N ASP A 10 50.79 -12.94 -39.13
CA ASP A 10 50.74 -14.40 -39.27
C ASP A 10 51.18 -15.09 -37.97
N LEU A 11 52.14 -14.51 -37.24
CA LEU A 11 52.54 -14.96 -35.90
C LEU A 11 51.40 -14.77 -34.88
N VAL A 12 50.75 -13.61 -34.87
CA VAL A 12 49.61 -13.33 -33.97
C VAL A 12 48.45 -14.29 -34.25
N ASN A 13 48.11 -14.51 -35.53
CA ASN A 13 47.08 -15.47 -35.91
C ASN A 13 47.42 -16.90 -35.50
N LYS A 14 48.70 -17.29 -35.60
CA LYS A 14 49.14 -18.62 -35.18
C LYS A 14 49.08 -18.80 -33.66
N LEU A 15 49.42 -17.76 -32.90
CA LEU A 15 49.30 -17.76 -31.44
C LEU A 15 47.83 -17.81 -31.00
N MET A 16 46.95 -16.99 -31.59
CA MET A 16 45.51 -17.01 -31.30
C MET A 16 44.81 -18.32 -31.66
N LYS A 17 45.29 -19.04 -32.70
CA LYS A 17 44.77 -20.36 -33.07
C LYS A 17 45.34 -21.49 -32.22
N ALA A 18 46.56 -21.34 -31.72
CA ALA A 18 47.21 -22.34 -30.88
C ALA A 18 46.68 -22.31 -29.44
N ASP A 19 46.20 -21.15 -28.98
CA ASP A 19 45.47 -21.04 -27.74
C ASP A 19 44.08 -21.66 -27.91
N SER A 20 43.80 -22.71 -27.15
CA SER A 20 42.45 -23.28 -27.10
C SER A 20 41.53 -22.20 -26.56
N LEU A 21 40.55 -21.76 -27.37
CA LEU A 21 39.48 -20.88 -26.91
C LEU A 21 38.96 -21.39 -25.56
N GLU A 22 39.10 -20.58 -24.52
CA GLU A 22 38.52 -20.87 -23.21
C GLU A 22 37.02 -21.04 -23.40
N LYS A 23 36.56 -22.29 -23.41
CA LYS A 23 35.14 -22.59 -23.51
C LYS A 23 34.53 -22.26 -22.16
N ALA A 24 33.44 -21.51 -22.20
CA ALA A 24 32.61 -21.34 -21.03
C ALA A 24 32.28 -22.73 -20.44
N PRO A 25 32.28 -22.87 -19.10
CA PRO A 25 31.85 -24.09 -18.44
C PRO A 25 30.50 -24.54 -18.99
N ILE A 26 30.28 -25.85 -19.08
CA ILE A 26 29.05 -26.40 -19.66
C ILE A 26 27.78 -25.91 -18.95
N ASP A 27 27.91 -25.61 -17.65
CA ASP A 27 26.84 -25.12 -16.78
C ASP A 27 26.83 -23.59 -16.60
N PHE A 28 27.57 -22.85 -17.44
CA PHE A 28 27.67 -21.38 -17.33
C PHE A 28 26.29 -20.73 -17.39
N THR A 29 25.48 -21.13 -18.37
CA THR A 29 24.12 -20.60 -18.57
C THR A 29 23.24 -20.90 -17.37
N ASP A 30 23.26 -22.14 -16.86
CA ASP A 30 22.44 -22.55 -15.72
C ASP A 30 22.85 -21.83 -14.42
N THR A 31 24.16 -21.62 -14.23
CA THR A 31 24.71 -20.90 -13.08
C THR A 31 24.32 -19.41 -13.12
N VAL A 32 24.36 -18.80 -14.31
CA VAL A 32 23.97 -17.40 -14.50
C VAL A 32 22.47 -17.25 -14.34
N MET A 33 21.67 -18.13 -14.95
CA MET A 33 20.22 -18.07 -14.92
C MET A 33 19.68 -18.30 -13.51
N SER A 34 20.22 -19.27 -12.75
CA SER A 34 19.80 -19.50 -11.35
C SER A 34 20.10 -18.30 -10.43
N LYS A 35 21.23 -17.60 -10.64
CA LYS A 35 21.54 -16.37 -9.91
C LYS A 35 20.62 -15.21 -10.30
N ILE A 36 20.27 -15.09 -11.59
CA ILE A 36 19.32 -14.07 -12.07
C ILE A 36 17.92 -14.34 -11.51
N GLU A 37 17.49 -15.59 -11.46
CA GLU A 37 16.19 -16.00 -10.94
C GLU A 37 16.07 -15.72 -9.44
N ALA A 38 17.10 -16.09 -8.64
CA ALA A 38 17.16 -15.77 -7.22
C ALA A 38 17.16 -14.25 -6.93
N LEU A 39 17.85 -13.45 -7.76
CA LEU A 39 17.83 -11.99 -7.66
C LEU A 39 16.46 -11.42 -8.06
N SER A 40 15.82 -12.00 -9.07
CA SER A 40 14.50 -11.60 -9.57
C SER A 40 13.39 -11.94 -8.57
N GLU A 41 13.46 -13.09 -7.91
CA GLU A 41 12.55 -13.47 -6.82
C GLU A 41 12.66 -12.50 -5.63
N SER A 42 13.89 -12.08 -5.27
CA SER A 42 14.08 -11.08 -4.20
C SER A 42 13.55 -9.69 -4.56
N LYS A 43 13.47 -9.40 -5.86
CA LYS A 43 12.95 -8.15 -6.42
C LYS A 43 11.49 -8.27 -6.87
N ALA A 44 10.84 -9.41 -6.61
CA ALA A 44 9.40 -9.52 -6.77
C ALA A 44 8.79 -8.39 -5.97
N ILE A 45 8.07 -7.51 -6.66
CA ILE A 45 7.46 -6.31 -6.08
C ILE A 45 6.38 -6.84 -5.13
N VAL A 46 6.76 -7.12 -3.88
CA VAL A 46 5.82 -7.63 -2.88
C VAL A 46 4.86 -6.49 -2.63
N TYR A 47 3.66 -6.61 -3.22
CA TYR A 47 2.57 -5.66 -3.06
C TYR A 47 2.16 -5.63 -1.60
N LYS A 48 2.81 -4.75 -0.84
CA LYS A 48 2.44 -4.48 0.54
C LYS A 48 1.14 -3.67 0.49
N PRO A 49 0.06 -4.13 1.16
CA PRO A 49 -1.18 -3.38 1.17
C PRO A 49 -0.91 -1.97 1.71
N LEU A 50 -1.25 -0.94 0.93
CA LEU A 50 -1.04 0.48 1.25
C LEU A 50 -1.52 0.87 2.65
N ILE A 51 -2.56 0.18 3.13
CA ILE A 51 -3.11 0.29 4.47
C ILE A 51 -3.26 -1.14 5.02
N SER A 52 -2.69 -1.37 6.20
CA SER A 52 -2.81 -2.65 6.92
C SER A 52 -4.27 -2.96 7.25
N LYS A 53 -4.64 -4.24 7.28
CA LYS A 53 -6.01 -4.70 7.56
C LYS A 53 -6.56 -4.16 8.90
N TYR A 54 -5.69 -3.97 9.88
CA TYR A 54 -6.05 -3.40 11.18
C TYR A 54 -6.49 -1.94 11.12
N VAL A 55 -5.83 -1.15 10.26
CA VAL A 55 -6.13 0.28 10.09
C VAL A 55 -7.49 0.46 9.41
N TRP A 56 -7.88 -0.45 8.52
CA TRP A 56 -9.24 -0.49 7.96
C TRP A 56 -10.31 -0.71 9.03
N TRP A 57 -10.05 -1.61 9.98
CA TRP A 57 -10.99 -1.87 11.07
C TRP A 57 -11.09 -0.67 12.03
N LEU A 58 -9.97 0.01 12.30
CA LEU A 58 -9.93 1.25 13.07
C LEU A 58 -10.74 2.37 12.41
N ILE A 59 -10.58 2.57 11.10
CA ILE A 59 -11.34 3.59 10.33
C ILE A 59 -12.84 3.27 10.38
N ALA A 60 -13.23 2.02 10.14
CA ALA A 60 -14.63 1.60 10.19
C ALA A 60 -15.24 1.83 11.58
N SER A 61 -14.52 1.45 12.65
CA SER A 61 -14.96 1.66 14.03
C SER A 61 -15.09 3.14 14.36
N GLY A 62 -14.14 3.98 13.95
CA GLY A 62 -14.19 5.43 14.18
C GLY A 62 -15.35 6.08 13.44
N PHE A 63 -15.64 5.63 12.20
CA PHE A 63 -16.78 6.10 11.45
C PHE A 63 -18.11 5.74 12.11
N VAL A 64 -18.27 4.48 12.54
CA VAL A 64 -19.46 4.03 13.28
C VAL A 64 -19.66 4.80 14.57
N ALA A 65 -18.58 5.06 15.32
CA ALA A 65 -18.64 5.86 16.55
C ALA A 65 -19.09 7.31 16.28
N LEU A 66 -18.58 7.93 15.20
CA LEU A 66 -18.94 9.30 14.83
C LEU A 66 -20.41 9.40 14.37
N VAL A 67 -20.86 8.45 13.54
CA VAL A 67 -22.27 8.36 13.13
C VAL A 67 -23.17 8.08 14.34
N GLY A 68 -22.76 7.17 15.22
CA GLY A 68 -23.47 6.89 16.46
C GLY A 68 -23.61 8.14 17.32
N TYR A 69 -22.51 8.85 17.59
CA TYR A 69 -22.53 10.10 18.34
C TYR A 69 -23.51 11.13 17.74
N ILE A 70 -23.49 11.28 16.41
CA ILE A 70 -24.40 12.17 15.69
C ILE A 70 -25.88 11.76 15.88
N LEU A 71 -26.20 10.46 15.78
CA LEU A 71 -27.57 9.97 15.95
C LEU A 71 -28.08 10.08 17.39
N PHE A 72 -27.20 9.92 18.38
CA PHE A 72 -27.55 10.04 19.81
C PHE A 72 -27.58 11.49 20.30
N LYS A 73 -26.96 12.44 19.56
CA LYS A 73 -26.98 13.88 19.86
C LYS A 73 -28.25 14.57 19.33
N GLN A 74 -29.41 13.93 19.46
CA GLN A 74 -30.71 14.55 19.21
C GLN A 74 -31.01 15.56 20.36
N PRO A 75 -31.58 16.75 20.08
CA PRO A 75 -32.08 17.62 21.13
C PRO A 75 -33.24 16.92 21.86
N ASN A 76 -32.92 16.37 23.04
CA ASN A 76 -33.75 16.28 24.24
C ASN A 76 -35.23 16.66 24.07
N ASN A 77 -36.03 15.72 23.55
CA ASN A 77 -37.48 15.67 23.80
C ASN A 77 -37.98 14.23 24.03
N THR A 78 -37.08 13.34 24.45
CA THR A 78 -37.44 11.98 24.83
C THR A 78 -36.74 11.63 26.12
N ILE A 79 -37.56 11.29 27.11
CA ILE A 79 -37.25 10.92 28.48
C ILE A 79 -35.94 10.12 28.56
N SER A 80 -35.02 10.65 29.35
CA SER A 80 -33.66 10.15 29.49
C SER A 80 -33.68 8.71 30.05
N LEU A 81 -32.94 7.80 29.42
CA LEU A 81 -32.79 6.41 29.90
C LEU A 81 -32.10 6.35 31.28
N SER A 82 -31.40 7.42 31.68
CA SER A 82 -30.79 7.59 33.01
C SER A 82 -31.82 7.68 34.13
N GLU A 83 -32.97 8.33 33.91
CA GLU A 83 -34.08 8.39 34.89
C GLU A 83 -34.68 7.00 35.18
N ARG A 84 -34.56 6.06 34.23
CA ARG A 84 -35.15 4.72 34.37
C ARG A 84 -34.26 3.73 35.15
N TYR A 85 -32.96 4.01 35.27
CA TYR A 85 -31.98 3.09 35.86
C TYR A 85 -31.14 3.68 37.00
N ASN A 86 -31.42 4.92 37.42
CA ASN A 86 -30.82 5.57 38.60
C ASN A 86 -29.29 5.45 38.67
N LEU A 87 -28.64 5.65 37.51
CA LEU A 87 -27.18 5.59 37.40
C LEU A 87 -26.59 6.94 37.81
N PRO A 88 -25.47 6.96 38.57
CA PRO A 88 -24.80 8.21 38.92
C PRO A 88 -24.30 8.91 37.65
N GLU A 89 -24.67 10.18 37.49
CA GLU A 89 -24.20 11.06 36.42
C GLU A 89 -22.70 11.32 36.60
N VAL A 90 -21.88 10.56 35.89
CA VAL A 90 -20.45 10.81 35.78
C VAL A 90 -20.24 11.75 34.59
N SER A 91 -20.30 13.06 34.84
CA SER A 91 -20.03 14.11 33.86
C SER A 91 -18.51 14.27 33.66
N LEU A 92 -17.92 13.50 32.74
CA LEU A 92 -16.55 13.69 32.28
C LEU A 92 -16.57 14.36 30.90
N ASN A 93 -16.90 15.65 30.86
CA ASN A 93 -16.87 16.46 29.65
C ASN A 93 -15.69 17.45 29.66
N PRO A 94 -14.46 17.05 29.25
CA PRO A 94 -13.34 17.99 29.09
C PRO A 94 -13.53 19.01 27.94
N LEU A 95 -14.72 19.06 27.33
CA LEU A 95 -15.07 19.82 26.12
C LEU A 95 -16.29 20.74 26.33
N GLU A 96 -16.64 21.03 27.58
CA GLU A 96 -17.86 21.76 27.97
C GLU A 96 -17.89 23.25 27.55
N GLY A 97 -16.84 23.73 26.86
CA GLY A 97 -16.75 25.10 26.31
C GLY A 97 -16.73 25.20 24.78
N LEU A 98 -16.75 24.08 24.05
CA LEU A 98 -16.75 24.07 22.57
C LEU A 98 -18.14 23.74 22.03
N SER A 99 -19.06 24.70 22.13
CA SER A 99 -20.36 24.64 21.47
C SER A 99 -20.20 24.91 19.97
N PHE A 100 -19.89 23.87 19.20
CA PHE A 100 -19.97 23.93 17.75
C PHE A 100 -21.41 23.65 17.30
N ASP A 101 -22.14 24.71 16.96
CA ASP A 101 -23.46 24.62 16.34
C ASP A 101 -23.30 24.35 14.84
N PHE A 102 -23.26 23.07 14.49
CA PHE A 102 -23.36 22.65 13.09
C PHE A 102 -24.83 22.68 12.64
N SER A 103 -25.08 23.32 11.50
CA SER A 103 -26.37 23.23 10.83
C SER A 103 -26.68 21.77 10.48
N SER A 104 -27.95 21.36 10.63
CA SER A 104 -28.40 20.00 10.30
C SER A 104 -27.99 19.60 8.89
N THR A 105 -28.05 20.52 7.93
CA THR A 105 -27.62 20.29 6.55
C THR A 105 -26.14 19.94 6.43
N LEU A 106 -25.28 20.64 7.19
CA LEU A 106 -23.84 20.34 7.22
C LEU A 106 -23.58 18.95 7.82
N MET A 107 -24.29 18.61 8.89
CA MET A 107 -24.15 17.29 9.53
C MET A 107 -24.50 16.15 8.55
N TYR A 108 -25.64 16.25 7.87
CA TYR A 108 -26.04 15.26 6.86
C TYR A 108 -25.07 15.22 5.68
N ALA A 109 -24.59 16.38 5.21
CA ALA A 109 -23.60 16.45 4.13
C ALA A 109 -22.28 15.77 4.50
N THR A 110 -21.77 15.99 5.72
CA THR A 110 -20.53 15.35 6.20
C THR A 110 -20.69 13.84 6.32
N VAL A 111 -21.81 13.33 6.83
CA VAL A 111 -22.07 11.89 6.90
C VAL A 111 -22.10 11.28 5.50
N LEU A 112 -22.84 11.89 4.57
CA LEU A 112 -22.93 11.41 3.19
C LEU A 112 -21.56 11.44 2.50
N PHE A 113 -20.79 12.51 2.68
CA PHE A 113 -19.44 12.63 2.15
C PHE A 113 -18.51 11.54 2.68
N ALA A 114 -18.55 11.25 3.98
CA ALA A 114 -17.74 10.21 4.58
C ALA A 114 -18.13 8.80 4.08
N ILE A 115 -19.41 8.53 3.86
CA ILE A 115 -19.87 7.29 3.20
C ILE A 115 -19.31 7.20 1.77
N MET A 116 -19.41 8.28 0.99
CA MET A 116 -18.86 8.34 -0.37
C MET A 116 -17.37 8.03 -0.39
N VAL A 117 -16.58 8.70 0.46
CA VAL A 117 -15.13 8.48 0.53
C VAL A 117 -14.80 7.05 0.96
N SER A 118 -15.56 6.49 1.92
CA SER A 118 -15.38 5.10 2.37
C SER A 118 -15.59 4.08 1.25
N ILE A 119 -16.48 4.37 0.29
CA ILE A 119 -16.73 3.52 -0.89
C ILE A 119 -15.74 3.80 -2.02
N GLN A 120 -15.29 5.05 -2.18
CA GLN A 120 -14.36 5.45 -3.23
C GLN A 120 -12.94 4.88 -3.03
N ILE A 121 -12.43 4.88 -1.79
CA ILE A 121 -11.09 4.37 -1.48
C ILE A 121 -10.90 2.89 -1.89
N PRO A 122 -11.79 1.94 -1.57
CA PRO A 122 -11.63 0.54 -1.98
C PRO A 122 -11.82 0.35 -3.49
N LEU A 123 -12.70 1.12 -4.13
CA LEU A 123 -12.88 1.12 -5.59
C LEU A 123 -11.60 1.53 -6.32
N LEU A 124 -10.98 2.63 -5.90
CA LEU A 124 -9.68 3.07 -6.45
C LEU A 124 -8.59 2.04 -6.18
N LYS A 125 -8.55 1.49 -4.96
CA LYS A 125 -7.58 0.46 -4.59
C LYS A 125 -7.71 -0.77 -5.50
N GLN A 126 -8.92 -1.24 -5.75
CA GLN A 126 -9.18 -2.38 -6.63
C GLN A 126 -8.77 -2.09 -8.08
N TYR A 127 -9.09 -0.89 -8.59
CA TYR A 127 -8.72 -0.47 -9.94
C TYR A 127 -7.20 -0.47 -10.16
N PHE A 128 -6.44 0.11 -9.23
CA PHE A 128 -4.97 0.16 -9.32
C PHE A 128 -4.33 -1.21 -9.09
N ASN A 129 -4.85 -2.03 -8.18
CA ASN A 129 -4.35 -3.38 -7.96
C ASN A 129 -4.46 -4.25 -9.23
N ASN A 130 -5.55 -4.10 -9.98
CA ASN A 130 -5.76 -4.84 -11.23
C ASN A 130 -4.89 -4.32 -12.39
N ARG A 131 -4.46 -3.05 -12.37
CA ARG A 131 -3.60 -2.47 -13.40
C ARG A 131 -2.12 -2.72 -13.17
N LEU A 132 -1.70 -2.96 -11.93
CA LEU A 132 -0.30 -3.07 -11.56
C LEU A 132 0.13 -4.48 -11.13
N SER A 133 -0.79 -5.45 -11.15
CA SER A 133 -0.44 -6.86 -11.14
C SER A 133 0.10 -7.23 -12.52
N PHE A 134 1.43 -7.18 -12.67
CA PHE A 134 2.16 -7.87 -13.73
C PHE A 134 2.43 -9.32 -13.30
#